data_AF-A0A150GWX3-F1
#
_entry.id   AF-A0A150GWX3-F1
#
_cell.length_a   1.000
_cell.length_b   1.000
_cell.length_c   1.000
_cell.angle_alpha   90.00
_cell.angle_beta   90.00
_cell.angle_gamma   90.00
#
_symmetry.space_group_name_H-M   'P 1'
#
loop_
_entity.id
_entity.type
_entity.pdbx_description
1 polymer ?
#
loop_
_entity_poly.entity_id
_entity_poly.type
_entity_poly.pdbx_seq_one_letter_code
_entity_poly.pdbx_strand_id
1 'polypeptide(L)'
;MKEIEVEINVPDCTAQSYFDVIYAGDAALRAFHAKVNGDANAAAEAWGSDGTRSVRFTMPMNVPAMLKKVIGMDSVPVVETQRVEWGAGCCSFKLISEPLLNFPGANKFTTSGFLAVASRPDGSCSVKALMQCAAAMPWPMNTTVEGLMATEAAASINTFLTWCRDYYASWKVEQGAVPERPAPARAAAAPRPPRTTTEGEQFFDALEDEEEAVGYGGEAEAEEALVPYQPPRLEDVIVDCLRQIQASTAQTASSLQALEELIRNMDDNMQVVREKLVGRRPQPTSGRAPSASPSAAAAARGAAVASRSGGASGGYVAAFAAGALVAGAAAAAYFRYKGLGSGSGSG
;
A
#
# COMPACT_ATOMS: atom_id res chain seq x y z
N MET A 1 -5.11 -12.54 -16.45
CA MET A 1 -3.99 -11.82 -15.80
C MET A 1 -4.22 -10.33 -15.93
N LYS A 2 -3.90 -9.58 -14.88
CA LYS A 2 -3.96 -8.10 -14.84
C LYS A 2 -2.59 -7.54 -14.45
N GLU A 3 -2.21 -6.44 -15.08
CA GLU A 3 -0.97 -5.73 -14.81
C GLU A 3 -1.28 -4.32 -14.30
N ILE A 4 -0.52 -3.86 -13.31
CA ILE A 4 -0.64 -2.54 -12.69
C ILE A 4 0.73 -1.88 -12.69
N GLU A 5 0.80 -0.65 -13.16
CA GLU A 5 2.02 0.15 -13.13
C GLU A 5 1.80 1.42 -12.29
N VAL A 6 2.70 1.69 -11.35
CA VAL A 6 2.72 2.92 -10.55
C VAL A 6 4.14 3.47 -10.55
N GLU A 7 4.29 4.76 -10.84
CA GLU A 7 5.58 5.44 -10.83
C GLU A 7 5.53 6.65 -9.88
N ILE A 8 6.58 6.80 -9.08
CA ILE A 8 6.80 7.99 -8.26
C ILE A 8 8.23 8.53 -8.47
N ASN A 9 8.43 9.79 -8.09
CA ASN A 9 9.74 10.40 -8.04
C ASN A 9 10.13 10.64 -6.58
N VAL A 10 11.36 10.31 -6.21
CA VAL A 10 11.93 10.57 -4.89
C VAL A 10 12.99 11.67 -5.04
N PRO A 11 12.76 12.89 -4.53
CA PRO A 11 13.69 13.99 -4.66
C PRO A 11 14.97 13.74 -3.86
N ASP A 12 16.08 14.31 -4.33
CA ASP A 12 17.41 14.22 -3.71
C ASP A 12 17.83 12.80 -3.27
N CYS A 13 17.54 11.83 -4.13
CA CYS A 13 17.75 10.42 -3.89
C CYS A 13 18.36 9.80 -5.14
N THR A 14 19.49 9.13 -4.99
CA THR A 14 20.06 8.28 -6.06
C THR A 14 19.47 6.88 -5.96
N ALA A 15 19.55 6.09 -7.03
CA ALA A 15 19.17 4.68 -6.97
C ALA A 15 19.98 3.90 -5.92
N GLN A 16 21.29 4.19 -5.80
CA GLN A 16 22.15 3.59 -4.78
C GLN A 16 21.68 3.94 -3.36
N SER A 17 21.51 5.22 -3.05
CA SER A 17 21.06 5.65 -1.72
C SER A 17 19.65 5.16 -1.40
N TYR A 18 18.76 5.08 -2.40
CA TYR A 18 17.43 4.47 -2.24
C TYR A 18 17.55 3.00 -1.82
N PHE A 19 18.39 2.23 -2.50
CA PHE A 19 18.64 0.83 -2.15
C PHE A 19 19.22 0.71 -0.74
N ASP A 20 20.25 1.49 -0.43
CA ASP A 20 20.96 1.40 0.86
C ASP A 20 20.03 1.68 2.04
N VAL A 21 19.10 2.63 1.89
CA VAL A 21 18.18 3.03 2.95
C VAL A 21 16.96 2.11 3.04
N ILE A 22 16.39 1.71 1.90
CA ILE A 22 15.11 0.98 1.86
C ILE A 22 15.32 -0.53 1.87
N TYR A 23 16.37 -1.03 1.22
CA TYR A 23 16.54 -2.45 0.91
C TYR A 23 17.81 -3.09 1.47
N ALA A 24 18.90 -2.38 1.74
CA ALA A 24 20.14 -3.05 2.17
C ALA A 24 20.01 -3.76 3.52
N GLY A 25 19.25 -3.19 4.45
CA GLY A 25 18.90 -3.79 5.75
C GLY A 25 17.43 -4.16 5.87
N ASP A 26 17.00 -4.42 7.10
CA ASP A 26 15.62 -4.76 7.46
C ASP A 26 14.86 -3.60 8.16
N ALA A 27 15.55 -2.51 8.51
CA ALA A 27 14.99 -1.45 9.35
C ALA A 27 13.79 -0.74 8.68
N ALA A 28 13.93 -0.36 7.42
CA ALA A 28 12.83 0.24 6.65
C ALA A 28 11.67 -0.75 6.47
N LEU A 29 11.98 -2.02 6.20
CA LEU A 29 11.00 -3.08 6.05
C LEU A 29 10.17 -3.27 7.34
N ARG A 30 10.84 -3.37 8.49
CA ARG A 30 10.20 -3.44 9.81
C ARG A 30 9.35 -2.23 10.10
N ALA A 31 9.88 -1.03 9.86
CA ALA A 31 9.14 0.22 10.08
C ALA A 31 7.88 0.30 9.21
N PHE A 32 7.96 -0.15 7.95
CA PHE A 32 6.80 -0.22 7.06
C PHE A 32 5.75 -1.21 7.55
N HIS A 33 6.13 -2.47 7.80
CA HIS A 33 5.16 -3.49 8.22
C HIS A 33 4.60 -3.26 9.63
N ALA A 34 5.39 -2.72 10.56
CA ALA A 34 4.87 -2.31 11.86
C ALA A 34 3.81 -1.21 11.71
N LYS A 35 4.06 -0.21 10.84
CA LYS A 35 3.13 0.91 10.62
C LYS A 35 1.89 0.49 9.85
N VAL A 36 2.05 -0.34 8.82
CA VAL A 36 0.98 -0.63 7.86
C VAL A 36 0.26 -1.93 8.16
N ASN A 37 0.96 -3.00 8.56
CA ASN A 37 0.34 -4.28 8.92
C ASN A 37 0.08 -4.45 10.42
N GLY A 38 0.69 -3.61 11.26
CA GLY A 38 0.78 -3.90 12.68
C GLY A 38 1.74 -5.06 13.00
N ASP A 39 2.63 -5.41 12.06
CA ASP A 39 3.58 -6.51 12.23
C ASP A 39 4.98 -5.98 12.61
N ALA A 40 5.27 -6.00 13.90
CA ALA A 40 6.58 -5.65 14.44
C ALA A 40 7.64 -6.75 14.24
N ASN A 41 7.22 -7.96 13.87
CA ASN A 41 8.08 -9.13 13.71
C ASN A 41 8.48 -9.37 12.25
N ALA A 42 8.13 -8.46 11.34
CA ALA A 42 8.60 -8.51 9.96
C ALA A 42 10.13 -8.57 9.95
N ALA A 43 10.71 -9.37 9.06
CA ALA A 43 12.14 -9.56 9.01
C ALA A 43 12.58 -9.81 7.57
N ALA A 44 13.80 -9.37 7.26
CA ALA A 44 14.48 -9.69 6.01
C ALA A 44 15.81 -10.37 6.33
N GLU A 45 16.10 -11.45 5.64
CA GLU A 45 17.43 -12.06 5.65
C GLU A 45 18.43 -11.12 4.97
N ALA A 46 19.71 -11.27 5.30
CA ALA A 46 20.77 -10.57 4.60
C ALA A 46 20.79 -10.97 3.12
N TRP A 47 21.16 -10.03 2.25
CA TRP A 47 21.33 -10.31 0.82
C TRP A 47 22.41 -11.37 0.60
N GLY A 48 22.06 -12.42 -0.14
CA GLY A 48 22.97 -13.43 -0.63
C GLY A 48 23.92 -12.88 -1.69
N SER A 49 25.01 -13.61 -1.95
CA SER A 49 25.99 -13.24 -2.98
C SER A 49 25.42 -13.24 -4.40
N ASP A 50 24.30 -13.94 -4.61
CA ASP A 50 23.54 -13.99 -5.86
C ASP A 50 22.50 -12.87 -5.99
N GLY A 51 22.43 -11.96 -5.01
CA GLY A 51 21.46 -10.88 -4.96
C GLY A 51 20.05 -11.36 -4.59
N THR A 52 19.91 -12.50 -3.90
CA THR A 52 18.61 -12.97 -3.40
C THR A 52 18.48 -12.80 -1.88
N ARG A 53 17.26 -12.70 -1.37
CA ARG A 53 16.96 -12.82 0.07
C ARG A 53 15.53 -13.30 0.30
N SER A 54 15.27 -13.83 1.49
CA SER A 54 13.91 -14.08 1.97
C SER A 54 13.44 -12.99 2.91
N VAL A 55 12.18 -12.58 2.75
CA VAL A 55 11.47 -11.64 3.61
C VAL A 55 10.27 -12.37 4.21
N ARG A 56 10.02 -12.16 5.51
CA ARG A 56 8.90 -12.77 6.22
C ARG A 56 8.13 -11.69 6.95
N PHE A 57 6.83 -11.70 6.81
CA PHE A 57 5.94 -10.81 7.56
C PHE A 57 4.57 -11.43 7.69
N THR A 58 3.78 -10.88 8.60
CA THR A 58 2.38 -11.21 8.81
C THR A 58 1.53 -10.08 8.28
N MET A 59 0.42 -10.44 7.66
CA MET A 59 -0.50 -9.48 7.06
C MET A 59 -1.90 -9.72 7.58
N PRO A 60 -2.57 -8.67 8.10
CA PRO A 60 -3.95 -8.79 8.56
C PRO A 60 -4.88 -9.07 7.38
N MET A 61 -5.83 -9.97 7.59
CA MET A 61 -6.86 -10.24 6.60
C MET A 61 -8.00 -9.23 6.76
N ASN A 62 -8.20 -8.39 5.75
CA ASN A 62 -9.35 -7.50 5.67
C ASN A 62 -10.52 -8.20 4.98
N VAL A 63 -10.95 -9.33 5.55
CA VAL A 63 -12.15 -10.06 5.13
C VAL A 63 -13.23 -9.93 6.20
N PRO A 64 -14.53 -9.98 5.83
CA PRO A 64 -15.62 -10.02 6.81
C PRO A 64 -15.38 -11.07 7.90
N ALA A 65 -15.79 -10.80 9.15
CA ALA A 65 -15.52 -11.68 10.29
C ALA A 65 -16.03 -13.12 10.09
N MET A 66 -17.16 -13.27 9.41
CA MET A 66 -17.70 -14.58 9.04
C MET A 66 -16.70 -15.40 8.21
N LEU A 67 -15.99 -14.74 7.30
CA LEU A 67 -14.96 -15.37 6.50
C LEU A 67 -13.74 -15.74 7.32
N LYS A 68 -13.28 -14.85 8.20
CA LYS A 68 -12.16 -15.17 9.11
C LYS A 68 -12.42 -16.45 9.91
N LYS A 69 -13.65 -16.64 10.39
CA LYS A 69 -14.06 -17.87 11.10
C LYS A 69 -13.97 -19.13 10.23
N VAL A 70 -14.35 -19.05 8.95
CA VAL A 70 -14.25 -20.18 8.01
C VAL A 70 -12.80 -20.52 7.67
N ILE A 71 -11.92 -19.53 7.72
CA ILE A 71 -10.50 -19.65 7.34
C ILE A 71 -9.66 -20.09 8.54
N GLY A 72 -10.12 -19.75 9.74
CA GLY A 72 -9.40 -19.98 10.99
C GLY A 72 -8.18 -19.09 11.16
N MET A 73 -8.11 -17.97 10.41
CA MET A 73 -6.94 -17.08 10.44
C MET A 73 -7.38 -15.60 10.37
N ASP A 74 -6.90 -14.80 11.31
CA ASP A 74 -7.06 -13.33 11.29
C ASP A 74 -5.98 -12.63 10.46
N SER A 75 -4.88 -13.33 10.22
CA SER A 75 -3.72 -12.85 9.49
C SER A 75 -3.04 -13.97 8.71
N VAL A 76 -2.43 -13.64 7.58
CA VAL A 76 -1.70 -14.59 6.73
C VAL A 76 -0.20 -14.38 6.92
N PRO A 77 0.57 -15.42 7.27
CA PRO A 77 2.02 -15.38 7.18
C PRO A 77 2.43 -15.39 5.70
N VAL A 78 3.31 -14.48 5.33
CA VAL A 78 3.84 -14.33 3.98
C VAL A 78 5.34 -14.55 4.01
N VAL A 79 5.82 -15.39 3.09
CA VAL A 79 7.25 -15.54 2.80
C VAL A 79 7.48 -15.05 1.39
N GLU A 80 8.29 -14.02 1.24
CA GLU A 80 8.57 -13.37 -0.04
C GLU A 80 10.03 -13.60 -0.42
N THR A 81 10.26 -14.10 -1.64
CA THR A 81 11.60 -14.19 -2.20
C THR A 81 11.86 -12.93 -3.01
N GLN A 82 12.95 -12.22 -2.68
CA GLN A 82 13.37 -11.02 -3.39
C GLN A 82 14.68 -11.29 -4.14
N ARG A 83 14.79 -10.76 -5.36
CA ARG A 83 16.02 -10.79 -6.16
C ARG A 83 16.33 -9.40 -6.70
N VAL A 84 17.56 -8.93 -6.51
CA VAL A 84 18.04 -7.65 -7.03
C VAL A 84 19.00 -7.85 -8.20
N GLU A 85 18.84 -7.04 -9.24
CA GLU A 85 19.73 -6.96 -10.39
C GLU A 85 20.14 -5.50 -10.60
N TRP A 86 21.44 -5.23 -10.44
CA TRP A 86 21.98 -3.90 -10.68
C TRP A 86 22.23 -3.64 -12.16
N GLY A 87 21.83 -2.47 -12.62
CA GLY A 87 22.20 -1.96 -13.94
C GLY A 87 23.66 -1.51 -13.97
N ALA A 88 24.19 -1.33 -15.18
CA ALA A 88 25.55 -0.85 -15.37
C ALA A 88 25.78 0.51 -14.68
N GLY A 89 26.90 0.65 -13.96
CA GLY A 89 27.30 1.89 -13.29
C GLY A 89 26.53 2.23 -12.02
N CYS A 90 25.78 1.30 -11.42
CA CYS A 90 25.02 1.49 -10.17
C CYS A 90 23.97 2.62 -10.21
N CYS A 91 23.65 3.14 -11.40
CA CYS A 91 22.67 4.21 -11.58
C CYS A 91 21.22 3.69 -11.63
N SER A 92 21.03 2.38 -11.64
CA SER A 92 19.70 1.76 -11.61
C SER A 92 19.78 0.34 -11.04
N PHE A 93 18.67 -0.12 -10.49
CA PHE A 93 18.49 -1.53 -10.13
C PHE A 93 17.06 -1.97 -10.40
N LYS A 94 16.90 -3.28 -10.56
CA LYS A 94 15.61 -3.96 -10.64
C LYS A 94 15.49 -4.89 -9.44
N LEU A 95 14.33 -4.89 -8.81
CA LEU A 95 13.98 -5.77 -7.72
C LEU A 95 12.78 -6.61 -8.17
N ILE A 96 12.93 -7.92 -8.13
CA ILE A 96 11.86 -8.90 -8.38
C ILE A 96 11.42 -9.43 -7.03
N SER A 97 10.11 -9.47 -6.81
CA SER A 97 9.45 -9.88 -5.57
C SER A 97 8.42 -10.97 -5.88
N GLU A 98 8.57 -12.12 -5.24
CA GLU A 98 7.72 -13.29 -5.42
C GLU A 98 7.15 -13.72 -4.05
N PRO A 99 5.97 -13.19 -3.66
CA PRO A 99 5.31 -13.59 -2.43
C PRO A 99 4.73 -15.00 -2.53
N LEU A 100 5.07 -15.85 -1.57
CA LEU A 100 4.47 -17.15 -1.31
C LEU A 100 3.48 -17.05 -0.16
N LEU A 101 2.24 -17.42 -0.48
CA LEU A 101 1.11 -17.42 0.43
C LEU A 101 0.94 -18.82 1.04
N ASN A 102 1.00 -18.92 2.36
CA ASN A 102 0.86 -20.19 3.06
C ASN A 102 -0.53 -20.35 3.68
N PHE A 103 -1.56 -20.51 2.84
CA PHE A 103 -2.90 -20.89 3.28
C PHE A 103 -3.60 -21.82 2.28
N PRO A 104 -4.60 -22.62 2.70
CA PRO A 104 -5.31 -23.52 1.80
C PRO A 104 -5.93 -22.80 0.59
N GLY A 105 -5.55 -23.21 -0.62
CA GLY A 105 -6.05 -22.62 -1.87
C GLY A 105 -5.25 -21.43 -2.40
N ALA A 106 -4.22 -20.99 -1.69
CA ALA A 106 -3.30 -19.93 -2.12
C ALA A 106 -2.65 -20.20 -3.49
N ASN A 107 -2.41 -21.47 -3.82
CA ASN A 107 -1.85 -21.90 -5.11
C ASN A 107 -2.72 -21.55 -6.33
N LYS A 108 -3.97 -21.11 -6.11
CA LYS A 108 -4.83 -20.59 -7.18
C LYS A 108 -4.57 -19.12 -7.49
N PHE A 109 -3.65 -18.49 -6.77
CA PHE A 109 -3.32 -17.09 -6.94
C PHE A 109 -1.83 -16.98 -7.20
N THR A 110 -1.49 -16.17 -8.20
CA THR A 110 -0.11 -15.85 -8.48
C THR A 110 0.02 -14.35 -8.44
N THR A 111 1.05 -13.89 -7.75
CA THR A 111 1.46 -12.50 -7.82
C THR A 111 2.97 -12.41 -7.89
N SER A 112 3.43 -11.57 -8.80
CA SER A 112 4.80 -11.08 -8.84
C SER A 112 4.80 -9.55 -8.82
N GLY A 113 5.81 -8.99 -8.16
CA GLY A 113 6.11 -7.57 -8.16
C GLY A 113 7.47 -7.32 -8.79
N PHE A 114 7.55 -6.26 -9.58
CA PHE A 114 8.79 -5.77 -10.16
C PHE A 114 8.94 -4.30 -9.79
N LEU A 115 10.11 -3.91 -9.30
CA LEU A 115 10.41 -2.53 -8.97
C LEU A 115 11.69 -2.13 -9.67
N ALA A 116 11.61 -1.13 -10.53
CA ALA A 116 12.72 -0.55 -11.25
C ALA A 116 13.02 0.83 -10.67
N VAL A 117 14.26 1.04 -10.22
CA VAL A 117 14.72 2.33 -9.71
C VAL A 117 15.83 2.83 -10.61
N ALA A 118 15.75 4.09 -11.01
CA ALA A 118 16.77 4.74 -11.81
C ALA A 118 17.06 6.16 -11.32
N SER A 119 18.34 6.46 -11.10
CA SER A 119 18.82 7.82 -10.84
C SER A 119 18.54 8.71 -12.05
N ARG A 120 18.15 9.95 -11.79
CA ARG A 120 17.93 10.99 -12.80
C ARG A 120 19.05 12.04 -12.74
N PRO A 121 19.29 12.76 -13.84
CA PRO A 121 20.34 13.80 -13.89
C PRO A 121 20.12 14.96 -12.90
N ASP A 122 18.91 15.17 -12.42
CA ASP A 122 18.54 16.21 -11.46
C ASP A 122 18.83 15.83 -10.00
N GLY A 123 19.44 14.66 -9.75
CA GLY A 123 19.73 14.15 -8.42
C GLY A 123 18.55 13.48 -7.72
N SER A 124 17.39 13.35 -8.39
CA SER A 124 16.27 12.52 -7.94
C SER A 124 16.38 11.09 -8.48
N CYS A 125 15.50 10.18 -8.04
CA CYS A 125 15.32 8.89 -8.69
C CYS A 125 13.85 8.65 -9.05
N SER A 126 13.62 8.00 -10.19
CA SER A 126 12.33 7.41 -10.55
C SER A 126 12.24 6.02 -9.93
N VAL A 127 11.11 5.74 -9.29
CA VAL A 127 10.76 4.42 -8.77
C VAL A 127 9.49 3.97 -9.46
N LYS A 128 9.62 2.97 -10.33
CA LYS A 128 8.52 2.39 -11.09
C LYS A 128 8.26 0.98 -10.59
N ALA A 129 7.02 0.71 -10.21
CA ALA A 129 6.58 -0.59 -9.76
C ALA A 129 5.53 -1.17 -10.71
N LEU A 130 5.72 -2.42 -11.08
CA LEU A 130 4.83 -3.21 -11.91
C LEU A 130 4.38 -4.44 -11.12
N MET A 131 3.08 -4.61 -10.97
CA MET A 131 2.49 -5.76 -10.28
C MET A 131 1.71 -6.61 -11.28
N GLN A 132 1.89 -7.93 -11.23
CA GLN A 132 1.10 -8.87 -12.03
C GLN A 132 0.22 -9.71 -11.12
N CYS A 133 -1.08 -9.72 -11.40
CA CYS A 133 -2.09 -10.45 -10.65
C CYS A 133 -2.72 -11.51 -11.56
N ALA A 134 -2.68 -12.77 -11.14
CA ALA A 134 -3.36 -13.86 -11.83
C ALA A 134 -4.13 -14.74 -10.85
N ALA A 135 -5.30 -15.22 -11.28
CA ALA A 135 -6.10 -16.15 -10.52
C ALA A 135 -6.51 -17.36 -11.38
N ALA A 136 -6.51 -18.55 -10.79
CA ALA A 136 -6.92 -19.81 -11.40
C ALA A 136 -8.31 -20.21 -10.86
N MET A 137 -9.31 -19.38 -11.19
CA MET A 137 -10.70 -19.57 -10.76
C MET A 137 -11.59 -20.02 -11.92
N PRO A 138 -12.68 -20.77 -11.67
CA PRO A 138 -13.64 -21.14 -12.71
C PRO A 138 -14.22 -19.91 -13.41
N TRP A 139 -14.42 -20.00 -14.73
CA TRP A 139 -15.11 -18.97 -15.49
C TRP A 139 -16.57 -18.86 -15.04
N PRO A 140 -17.15 -17.65 -14.88
CA PRO A 140 -16.64 -16.32 -15.26
C PRO A 140 -15.90 -15.55 -14.14
N MET A 141 -15.63 -16.18 -12.99
CA MET A 141 -15.15 -15.47 -11.80
C MET A 141 -13.70 -15.00 -11.89
N ASN A 142 -12.90 -15.60 -12.77
CA ASN A 142 -11.48 -15.28 -12.92
C ASN A 142 -11.24 -13.77 -13.11
N THR A 143 -11.89 -13.15 -14.09
CA THR A 143 -11.68 -11.72 -14.41
C THR A 143 -12.09 -10.80 -13.25
N THR A 144 -13.13 -11.16 -12.49
CA THR A 144 -13.59 -10.38 -11.33
C THR A 144 -12.56 -10.44 -10.20
N VAL A 145 -12.07 -11.64 -9.90
CA VAL A 145 -11.05 -11.88 -8.88
C VAL A 145 -9.74 -11.17 -9.23
N GLU A 146 -9.28 -11.30 -10.48
CA GLU A 146 -8.08 -10.59 -10.95
C GLU A 146 -8.25 -9.07 -10.89
N GLY A 147 -9.45 -8.54 -11.17
CA GLY A 147 -9.75 -7.11 -11.06
C GLY A 147 -9.71 -6.59 -9.62
N LEU A 148 -10.25 -7.36 -8.67
CA LEU A 148 -10.13 -7.06 -7.25
C LEU A 148 -8.67 -7.12 -6.79
N MET A 149 -7.94 -8.16 -7.21
CA MET A 149 -6.52 -8.29 -6.90
C MET A 149 -5.73 -7.08 -7.40
N ALA A 150 -5.97 -6.66 -8.64
CA ALA A 150 -5.31 -5.53 -9.26
C ALA A 150 -5.60 -4.20 -8.54
N THR A 151 -6.84 -4.00 -8.10
CA THR A 151 -7.24 -2.78 -7.38
C THR A 151 -6.52 -2.66 -6.03
N GLU A 152 -6.51 -3.74 -5.26
CA GLU A 152 -5.81 -3.79 -3.98
C GLU A 152 -4.28 -3.70 -4.15
N ALA A 153 -3.73 -4.37 -5.17
CA ALA A 153 -2.32 -4.26 -5.54
C ALA A 153 -1.93 -2.81 -5.85
N ALA A 154 -2.72 -2.09 -6.64
CA ALA A 154 -2.51 -0.68 -6.95
C ALA A 154 -2.52 0.21 -5.70
N ALA A 155 -3.46 -0.02 -4.79
CA ALA A 155 -3.55 0.72 -3.54
C ALA A 155 -2.34 0.43 -2.62
N SER A 156 -1.93 -0.84 -2.53
CA SER A 156 -0.79 -1.27 -1.71
C SER A 156 0.52 -0.71 -2.25
N ILE A 157 0.79 -0.84 -3.55
CA ILE A 157 2.04 -0.32 -4.11
C ILE A 157 2.12 1.20 -3.99
N ASN A 158 1.01 1.92 -4.22
CA ASN A 158 0.99 3.37 -4.05
C ASN A 158 1.29 3.79 -2.59
N THR A 159 0.74 3.06 -1.63
CA THR A 159 1.01 3.28 -0.21
C THR A 159 2.47 3.00 0.13
N PHE A 160 3.04 1.90 -0.35
CA PHE A 160 4.44 1.55 -0.17
C PHE A 160 5.37 2.61 -0.76
N LEU A 161 5.16 3.00 -2.02
CA LEU A 161 5.98 4.00 -2.71
C LEU A 161 5.92 5.36 -2.01
N THR A 162 4.72 5.80 -1.61
CA THR A 162 4.54 7.04 -0.84
C THR A 162 5.28 6.96 0.50
N TRP A 163 5.15 5.84 1.21
CA TRP A 163 5.85 5.63 2.47
C TRP A 163 7.37 5.64 2.30
N CYS A 164 7.92 4.98 1.27
CA CYS A 164 9.37 4.97 1.01
C CYS A 164 9.92 6.37 0.76
N ARG A 165 9.19 7.20 0.01
CA ARG A 165 9.56 8.60 -0.23
C ARG A 165 9.61 9.37 1.09
N ASP A 166 8.58 9.24 1.91
CA ASP A 166 8.47 9.98 3.17
C ASP A 166 9.51 9.49 4.21
N TYR A 167 9.74 8.18 4.28
CA TYR A 167 10.76 7.55 5.14
C TYR A 167 12.18 7.96 4.74
N TYR A 168 12.47 8.00 3.44
CA TYR A 168 13.77 8.46 2.96
C TYR A 168 14.00 9.94 3.30
N ALA A 169 12.96 10.77 3.15
CA ALA A 169 13.04 12.19 3.53
C ALA A 169 13.32 12.38 5.03
N SER A 170 12.65 11.63 5.91
CA SER A 170 12.92 11.69 7.35
C SER A 170 14.33 11.19 7.70
N TRP A 171 14.75 10.05 7.12
CA TRP A 171 16.08 9.51 7.32
C TRP A 171 17.17 10.52 6.92
N LYS A 172 16.99 11.22 5.79
CA LYS A 172 17.94 12.24 5.33
C LYS A 172 18.05 13.41 6.31
N VAL A 173 16.93 13.86 6.88
CA VAL A 173 16.92 14.92 7.91
C VAL A 173 17.67 14.47 9.16
N GLU A 174 17.46 13.23 9.60
CA GLU A 174 18.15 12.66 10.77
C GLU A 174 19.67 12.55 10.55
N GLN A 175 20.11 12.13 9.36
CA GLN A 175 21.54 12.08 9.00
C GLN A 175 22.17 13.48 8.98
N GLY A 176 21.43 14.49 8.51
CA GLY A 176 21.90 15.88 8.51
C GLY A 176 21.91 16.52 9.91
N ALA A 177 21.12 16.00 10.85
CA ALA A 177 20.98 16.52 12.20
C ALA A 177 21.99 15.96 13.20
N VAL A 178 22.82 14.96 12.82
CA VAL A 178 23.87 14.43 13.70
C VAL A 178 24.83 15.57 14.05
N PRO A 179 24.79 16.09 15.30
CA PRO A 179 25.60 17.23 15.67
C PRO A 179 27.06 16.83 15.54
N GLU A 180 27.83 17.66 14.84
CA GLU A 180 29.28 17.53 14.71
C GLU A 180 29.85 17.26 16.11
N ARG A 181 30.27 16.02 16.35
CA ARG A 181 30.75 15.57 17.65
C ARG A 181 31.79 16.61 18.09
N PRO A 182 31.57 17.33 19.21
CA PRO A 182 32.48 18.39 19.61
C PRO A 182 33.88 17.81 19.61
N ALA A 183 34.76 18.43 18.83
CA ALA A 183 36.12 17.95 18.59
C ALA A 183 36.71 17.51 19.93
N PRO A 184 37.29 16.29 20.04
CA PRO A 184 37.80 15.81 21.30
C PRO A 184 38.70 16.90 21.87
N ALA A 185 38.32 17.44 23.02
CA ALA A 185 39.09 18.47 23.70
C ALA A 185 40.53 17.98 23.69
N ARG A 186 41.41 18.73 23.01
CA ARG A 186 42.83 18.42 22.84
C ARG A 186 43.32 17.90 24.18
N ALA A 187 43.47 16.59 24.30
CA ALA A 187 43.96 15.99 25.51
C ALA A 187 45.38 16.52 25.66
N ALA A 188 45.55 17.44 26.61
CA ALA A 188 46.86 17.82 27.08
C ALA A 188 47.59 16.51 27.37
N ALA A 189 48.73 16.31 26.71
CA ALA A 189 49.50 15.09 26.71
C ALA A 189 49.72 14.59 28.15
N ALA A 190 48.90 13.62 28.57
CA ALA A 190 49.17 12.87 29.79
C ALA A 190 50.36 11.94 29.51
N PRO A 191 51.36 11.87 30.42
CA PRO A 191 52.52 11.01 30.24
C PRO A 191 52.10 9.55 30.09
N ARG A 192 52.66 8.89 29.08
CA ARG A 192 52.51 7.45 28.81
C ARG A 192 53.00 6.65 30.03
N PRO A 193 52.16 5.84 30.70
CA PRO A 193 52.68 4.86 31.65
C PRO A 193 53.35 3.70 30.89
N PRO A 194 54.37 3.05 31.48
CA PRO A 194 55.08 1.94 30.87
C PRO A 194 54.18 0.71 30.71
N ARG A 195 54.31 0.03 29.57
CA ARG A 195 53.67 -1.25 29.27
C ARG A 195 54.24 -2.34 30.19
N THR A 196 53.40 -2.87 31.07
CA THR A 196 53.64 -4.18 31.70
C THR A 196 52.91 -5.25 30.88
N THR A 197 53.68 -6.14 30.28
CA THR A 197 53.23 -7.43 29.76
C THR A 197 52.82 -8.31 30.94
N THR A 198 51.57 -8.74 30.97
CA THR A 198 51.14 -9.83 31.85
C THR A 198 50.15 -10.68 31.08
N GLU A 199 50.67 -11.81 30.59
CA GLU A 199 49.91 -12.98 30.21
C GLU A 199 49.07 -13.43 31.41
N GLY A 200 47.80 -13.75 31.18
CA GLY A 200 46.88 -14.13 32.24
C GLY A 200 45.57 -14.64 31.66
N GLU A 201 45.57 -15.92 31.32
CA GLU A 201 44.39 -16.74 31.09
C GLU A 201 43.38 -16.55 32.23
N GLN A 202 42.13 -16.17 31.93
CA GLN A 202 41.02 -16.36 32.86
C GLN A 202 39.83 -16.97 32.14
N PHE A 203 39.69 -18.27 32.42
CA PHE A 203 38.49 -19.09 32.38
C PHE A 203 37.25 -18.34 32.88
N PHE A 204 36.14 -18.46 32.14
CA PHE A 204 34.80 -18.34 32.71
C PHE A 204 34.01 -19.59 32.30
N ASP A 205 34.06 -20.56 33.20
CA ASP A 205 33.13 -21.68 33.34
C ASP A 205 32.18 -21.36 34.51
N ALA A 206 30.97 -21.91 34.44
CA ALA A 206 29.94 -21.98 35.48
C ALA A 206 29.01 -20.74 35.67
N LEU A 207 27.72 -20.90 35.38
CA LEU A 207 26.76 -21.49 36.33
C LEU A 207 25.39 -21.69 35.67
N GLU A 208 24.97 -22.96 35.63
CA GLU A 208 23.57 -23.38 35.60
C GLU A 208 22.92 -22.95 36.92
N ASP A 209 21.72 -22.36 36.86
CA ASP A 209 20.81 -22.25 38.00
C ASP A 209 19.41 -22.70 37.55
N GLU A 210 19.03 -23.88 38.04
CA GLU A 210 17.66 -24.37 38.16
C GLU A 210 17.05 -23.81 39.46
N GLU A 211 15.79 -23.34 39.41
CA GLU A 211 14.77 -23.39 40.49
C GLU A 211 13.51 -22.68 39.97
N GLU A 212 12.46 -23.38 39.56
CA GLU A 212 11.39 -23.96 40.39
C GLU A 212 10.60 -22.91 41.21
N ALA A 213 9.40 -22.50 40.73
CA ALA A 213 8.24 -22.24 41.60
C ALA A 213 6.91 -22.02 40.84
N VAL A 214 6.01 -23.02 41.01
CA VAL A 214 4.60 -22.93 41.47
C VAL A 214 3.63 -21.93 40.81
N GLY A 215 2.52 -22.47 40.29
CA GLY A 215 1.29 -21.69 40.07
C GLY A 215 0.15 -22.44 39.38
N TYR A 216 -0.32 -23.56 39.93
CA TYR A 216 -1.56 -24.24 39.50
C TYR A 216 -2.78 -23.37 39.90
N GLY A 217 -3.32 -22.62 38.94
CA GLY A 217 -4.60 -21.93 39.04
C GLY A 217 -5.65 -22.66 38.21
N GLY A 218 -6.54 -23.40 38.89
CA GLY A 218 -7.68 -24.04 38.25
C GLY A 218 -8.76 -23.00 37.91
N GLU A 219 -9.01 -22.80 36.63
CA GLU A 219 -10.22 -22.15 36.14
C GLU A 219 -11.21 -23.21 35.67
N ALA A 220 -12.44 -23.07 36.16
CA ALA A 220 -13.53 -24.00 35.96
C ALA A 220 -13.86 -24.16 34.47
N GLU A 221 -13.79 -25.41 34.00
CA GLU A 221 -14.32 -25.82 32.69
C GLU A 221 -15.84 -25.57 32.68
N ALA A 222 -16.26 -24.50 32.01
CA ALA A 222 -17.62 -24.38 31.53
C ALA A 222 -17.80 -25.43 30.42
N GLU A 223 -18.58 -26.45 30.73
CA GLU A 223 -19.01 -27.50 29.81
C GLU A 223 -19.91 -26.87 28.72
N GLU A 224 -19.30 -26.18 27.75
CA GLU A 224 -19.98 -25.74 26.53
C GLU A 224 -20.36 -26.99 25.74
N ALA A 225 -21.66 -27.29 25.72
CA ALA A 225 -22.24 -28.34 24.91
C ALA A 225 -21.74 -28.21 23.46
N LEU A 226 -20.85 -29.12 23.06
CA LEU A 226 -20.30 -29.23 21.72
C LEU A 226 -21.46 -29.49 20.75
N VAL A 227 -22.00 -28.42 20.18
CA VAL A 227 -23.01 -28.51 19.12
C VAL A 227 -22.34 -29.20 17.93
N PRO A 228 -22.84 -30.36 17.46
CA PRO A 228 -22.26 -31.05 16.33
C PRO A 228 -22.25 -30.13 15.11
N TYR A 229 -21.05 -29.81 14.61
CA TYR A 229 -20.92 -29.00 13.40
C TYR A 229 -21.47 -29.80 12.21
N GLN A 230 -22.63 -29.38 11.72
CA GLN A 230 -23.19 -29.90 10.48
C GLN A 230 -22.84 -28.91 9.37
N PRO A 231 -21.99 -29.28 8.39
CA PRO A 231 -21.64 -28.38 7.31
C PRO A 231 -22.88 -28.02 6.47
N PRO A 232 -23.00 -26.77 6.00
CA PRO A 232 -24.11 -26.34 5.17
C PRO A 232 -24.18 -27.19 3.89
N ARG A 233 -25.40 -27.46 3.42
CA ARG A 233 -25.60 -28.19 2.18
C ARG A 233 -25.21 -27.30 1.00
N LEU A 234 -24.67 -27.90 -0.06
CA LEU A 234 -24.20 -27.17 -1.24
C LEU A 234 -25.32 -26.34 -1.89
N GLU A 235 -26.56 -26.81 -1.82
CA GLU A 235 -27.73 -26.14 -2.36
C GLU A 235 -27.99 -24.78 -1.67
N ASP A 236 -27.84 -24.72 -0.34
CA ASP A 236 -28.04 -23.50 0.44
C ASP A 236 -26.98 -22.44 0.07
N VAL A 237 -25.74 -22.89 -0.09
CA VAL A 237 -24.62 -22.08 -0.56
C VAL A 237 -24.89 -21.47 -1.94
N ILE A 238 -25.45 -22.26 -2.87
CA ILE A 238 -25.79 -21.79 -4.22
C ILE A 238 -26.89 -20.73 -4.16
N VAL A 239 -27.92 -20.93 -3.32
CA VAL A 239 -29.03 -19.97 -3.17
C VAL A 239 -28.56 -18.64 -2.59
N ASP A 240 -27.68 -18.66 -1.59
CA ASP A 240 -27.13 -17.43 -1.00
C ASP A 240 -26.24 -16.67 -1.99
N CYS A 241 -25.42 -17.38 -2.76
CA CYS A 241 -24.62 -16.78 -3.82
C CYS A 241 -25.51 -16.10 -4.88
N LEU A 242 -26.62 -16.75 -5.30
CA LEU A 242 -27.57 -16.17 -6.24
C LEU A 242 -28.29 -14.93 -5.67
N ARG A 243 -28.68 -14.93 -4.39
CA ARG A 243 -29.25 -13.75 -3.72
C ARG A 243 -28.26 -12.60 -3.67
N GLN A 244 -26.99 -12.88 -3.41
CA GLN A 244 -25.96 -11.86 -3.34
C GLN A 244 -25.64 -11.27 -4.71
N ILE A 245 -25.63 -12.09 -5.76
CA ILE A 245 -25.55 -11.62 -7.15
C ILE A 245 -26.76 -10.72 -7.45
N GLN A 246 -27.98 -11.13 -7.08
CA GLN A 246 -29.18 -10.30 -7.26
C GLN A 246 -29.07 -8.95 -6.53
N ALA A 247 -28.63 -8.95 -5.27
CA ALA A 247 -28.42 -7.71 -4.51
C ALA A 247 -27.36 -6.81 -5.16
N SER A 248 -26.25 -7.39 -5.62
CA SER A 248 -25.20 -6.65 -6.33
C SER A 248 -25.70 -6.08 -7.67
N THR A 249 -26.53 -6.82 -8.41
CA THR A 249 -27.14 -6.33 -9.65
C THR A 249 -28.14 -5.21 -9.40
N ALA A 250 -28.92 -5.28 -8.31
CA ALA A 250 -29.82 -4.21 -7.90
C ALA A 250 -29.06 -2.94 -7.52
N GLN A 251 -27.95 -3.06 -6.78
CA GLN A 251 -27.09 -1.93 -6.45
C GLN A 251 -26.45 -1.30 -7.70
N THR A 252 -26.02 -2.13 -8.66
CA THR A 252 -25.48 -1.67 -9.94
C THR A 252 -26.56 -0.94 -10.75
N ALA A 253 -27.77 -1.49 -10.83
CA ALA A 253 -28.89 -0.86 -11.51
C ALA A 253 -29.26 0.49 -10.88
N SER A 254 -29.29 0.58 -9.54
CA SER A 254 -29.51 1.84 -8.82
C SER A 254 -28.40 2.86 -9.11
N SER A 255 -27.13 2.42 -9.18
CA SER A 255 -26.01 3.29 -9.53
C SER A 255 -26.10 3.82 -10.97
N LEU A 256 -26.56 2.99 -11.91
CA LEU A 256 -26.79 3.40 -13.29
C LEU A 256 -27.96 4.38 -13.41
N GLN A 257 -29.03 4.19 -12.64
CA GLN A 257 -30.15 5.13 -12.58
C GLN A 257 -29.71 6.49 -12.02
N ALA A 258 -28.91 6.49 -10.95
CA ALA A 258 -28.34 7.72 -10.40
C ALA A 258 -27.44 8.45 -11.41
N LEU A 259 -26.67 7.70 -12.21
CA LEU A 259 -25.87 8.26 -13.29
C LEU A 259 -26.75 8.87 -14.40
N GLU A 260 -27.83 8.20 -14.78
CA GLU A 260 -28.77 8.71 -15.78
C GLU A 260 -29.45 10.02 -15.33
N GLU A 261 -29.85 10.10 -14.06
CA GLU A 261 -30.43 11.31 -13.47
C GLU A 261 -29.42 12.47 -13.46
N LEU A 262 -28.15 12.17 -13.14
CA LEU A 262 -27.07 13.16 -13.20
C LEU A 262 -26.86 13.69 -14.64
N ILE A 263 -26.90 12.81 -15.64
CA ILE A 263 -26.78 13.19 -17.05
C ILE A 263 -27.95 14.09 -17.47
N ARG A 264 -29.19 13.76 -17.09
CA ARG A 264 -30.36 14.61 -17.37
C ARG A 264 -30.23 15.99 -16.73
N ASN A 265 -29.83 16.05 -15.46
CA ASN A 265 -29.58 17.31 -14.77
C ASN A 265 -28.48 18.15 -15.45
N MET A 266 -27.43 17.52 -16.00
CA MET A 266 -26.41 18.22 -16.76
C MET A 266 -26.96 18.79 -18.07
N ASP A 267 -27.81 18.06 -18.78
CA ASP A 267 -28.42 18.50 -20.03
C ASP A 267 -29.36 19.70 -19.82
N ASP A 268 -30.20 19.64 -18.79
CA ASP A 268 -31.08 20.75 -18.39
C ASP A 268 -30.25 22.02 -18.06
N ASN A 269 -29.16 21.86 -17.31
CA ASN A 269 -28.25 22.97 -17.00
C ASN A 269 -27.59 23.53 -18.26
N MET A 270 -27.17 22.68 -19.20
CA MET A 270 -26.62 23.13 -20.48
C MET A 270 -27.65 23.87 -21.32
N GLN A 271 -28.92 23.44 -21.29
CA GLN A 271 -30.00 24.13 -21.99
C GLN A 271 -30.23 25.53 -21.42
N VAL A 272 -30.25 25.69 -20.10
CA VAL A 272 -30.35 27.01 -19.44
C VAL A 272 -29.18 27.91 -19.84
N VAL A 273 -27.96 27.38 -19.91
CA VAL A 273 -26.79 28.14 -20.37
C VAL A 273 -26.94 28.55 -21.83
N ARG A 274 -27.39 27.64 -22.70
CA ARG A 274 -27.64 27.92 -24.13
C ARG A 274 -28.69 29.02 -24.30
N GLU A 275 -29.80 28.97 -23.56
CA GLU A 275 -30.84 30.00 -23.60
C GLU A 275 -30.32 31.37 -23.13
N LYS A 276 -29.51 31.40 -22.07
CA LYS A 276 -28.86 32.65 -21.59
C LYS A 276 -27.90 33.24 -22.62
N LEU A 277 -27.20 32.39 -23.38
CA LEU A 277 -26.30 32.83 -24.45
C LEU A 277 -27.07 33.36 -25.66
N VAL A 278 -28.16 32.69 -26.05
CA VAL A 278 -29.01 33.14 -27.18
C VAL A 278 -29.75 34.44 -26.82
N GLY A 279 -30.27 34.56 -25.59
CA GLY A 279 -30.93 35.76 -25.09
C GLY A 279 -30.01 36.98 -24.90
N ARG A 280 -28.69 36.77 -24.88
CA ARG A 280 -27.68 37.84 -24.84
C ARG A 280 -27.20 38.30 -26.20
N ARG A 281 -27.84 37.90 -27.31
CA ARG A 281 -27.53 38.48 -28.62
C ARG A 281 -27.78 40.00 -28.53
N PRO A 282 -26.74 40.85 -28.59
CA PRO A 282 -26.91 42.28 -28.46
C PRO A 282 -27.84 42.72 -29.58
N GLN A 283 -29.01 43.28 -29.23
CA GLN A 283 -29.81 43.96 -30.23
C GLN A 283 -28.91 45.04 -30.84
N PRO A 284 -28.83 45.12 -32.18
CA PRO A 284 -28.11 46.21 -32.81
C PRO A 284 -28.79 47.50 -32.37
N THR A 285 -28.14 48.22 -31.45
CA THR A 285 -28.54 49.58 -31.09
C THR A 285 -28.36 50.42 -32.34
N SER A 286 -29.43 50.54 -33.13
CA SER A 286 -29.52 51.47 -34.23
C SER A 286 -29.45 52.87 -33.64
N GLY A 287 -28.27 53.48 -33.63
CA GLY A 287 -28.19 54.82 -33.07
C GLY A 287 -26.79 55.35 -32.88
N ARG A 288 -26.36 56.09 -33.90
CA ARG A 288 -25.53 57.29 -33.80
C ARG A 288 -24.02 57.04 -33.74
N ALA A 289 -23.41 57.20 -34.92
CA ALA A 289 -21.98 57.32 -35.13
C ALA A 289 -21.39 58.49 -34.31
N PRO A 290 -20.35 58.25 -33.50
CA PRO A 290 -19.43 59.29 -33.09
C PRO A 290 -18.32 59.41 -34.14
N SER A 291 -18.12 60.64 -34.60
CA SER A 291 -17.02 61.09 -35.44
C SER A 291 -15.66 60.75 -34.83
N ALA A 292 -14.75 60.33 -35.69
CA ALA A 292 -13.37 59.95 -35.39
C ALA A 292 -12.56 61.07 -34.70
N SER A 293 -11.67 60.66 -33.81
CA SER A 293 -10.43 61.38 -33.52
C SER A 293 -9.34 60.36 -33.16
N PRO A 294 -8.13 60.44 -33.73
CA PRO A 294 -7.04 59.52 -33.48
C PRO A 294 -6.09 60.08 -32.41
N SER A 295 -5.69 59.29 -31.42
CA SER A 295 -4.43 59.54 -30.70
C SER A 295 -4.02 58.40 -29.79
N ALA A 296 -2.74 58.06 -29.90
CA ALA A 296 -1.81 57.64 -28.85
C ALA A 296 -2.08 56.34 -28.04
N ALA A 297 -1.20 55.37 -28.34
CA ALA A 297 -0.18 54.84 -27.43
C ALA A 297 -0.55 54.46 -25.97
N ALA A 298 -0.02 53.28 -25.62
CA ALA A 298 0.59 52.92 -24.34
C ALA A 298 -0.18 51.99 -23.39
N ALA A 299 0.65 51.23 -22.68
CA ALA A 299 0.44 50.54 -21.41
C ALA A 299 -0.06 49.09 -21.43
N ALA A 300 0.94 48.21 -21.34
CA ALA A 300 0.87 46.95 -20.62
C ALA A 300 0.39 47.14 -19.16
N ARG A 301 -0.29 46.13 -18.61
CA ARG A 301 -0.05 45.47 -17.29
C ARG A 301 -1.34 44.86 -16.69
N GLY A 302 -1.16 43.69 -16.08
CA GLY A 302 -1.99 43.15 -14.99
C GLY A 302 -3.21 42.34 -15.46
N ALA A 303 -3.64 41.27 -14.80
CA ALA A 303 -3.19 40.66 -13.56
C ALA A 303 -3.73 39.23 -13.53
N ALA A 304 -3.00 38.37 -12.82
CA ALA A 304 -3.35 36.98 -12.56
C ALA A 304 -4.74 36.87 -11.90
N VAL A 305 -5.57 35.95 -12.42
CA VAL A 305 -6.78 35.49 -11.74
C VAL A 305 -6.40 34.30 -10.88
N ALA A 306 -6.35 34.54 -9.58
CA ALA A 306 -6.32 33.50 -8.57
C ALA A 306 -7.70 32.83 -8.51
N SER A 307 -7.77 31.55 -8.89
CA SER A 307 -8.92 30.69 -8.65
C SER A 307 -8.69 29.90 -7.35
N ARG A 308 -9.19 30.44 -6.24
CA ARG A 308 -9.53 29.68 -5.05
C ARG A 308 -10.82 28.91 -5.35
N SER A 309 -10.76 27.58 -5.33
CA SER A 309 -11.94 26.74 -5.10
C SER A 309 -11.68 25.88 -3.87
N GLY A 310 -12.18 26.36 -2.74
CA GLY A 310 -12.49 25.50 -1.61
C GLY A 310 -13.71 24.66 -1.97
N GLY A 311 -13.62 23.37 -1.68
CA GLY A 311 -14.70 22.40 -1.82
C GLY A 311 -14.51 21.33 -0.76
N ALA A 312 -14.93 21.65 0.46
CA ALA A 312 -15.17 20.65 1.48
C ALA A 312 -16.51 19.97 1.16
N SER A 313 -16.48 18.65 0.96
CA SER A 313 -17.66 17.81 1.12
C SER A 313 -17.22 16.50 1.76
N GLY A 314 -17.68 16.29 3.00
CA GLY A 314 -17.49 15.08 3.76
C GLY A 314 -18.29 13.90 3.20
N GLY A 315 -17.71 12.72 3.34
CA GLY A 315 -18.34 11.41 3.14
C GLY A 315 -17.48 10.36 3.85
N TYR A 316 -18.09 9.66 4.80
CA TYR A 316 -17.47 8.80 5.81
C TYR A 316 -16.96 7.43 5.28
N VAL A 317 -15.77 7.02 5.77
CA VAL A 317 -15.34 5.66 6.22
C VAL A 317 -15.25 4.55 5.14
N ALA A 318 -14.13 3.87 4.84
CA ALA A 318 -12.94 3.49 5.61
C ALA A 318 -11.72 3.29 4.69
N ALA A 319 -10.59 3.92 5.02
CA ALA A 319 -9.29 3.69 4.38
C ALA A 319 -8.38 3.05 5.44
N PHE A 320 -7.97 1.79 5.26
CA PHE A 320 -7.07 1.14 6.21
C PHE A 320 -6.07 0.19 5.54
N ALA A 321 -4.79 0.47 5.83
CA ALA A 321 -3.64 -0.45 5.89
C ALA A 321 -3.34 -1.31 4.65
N ALA A 322 -2.46 -0.80 3.77
CA ALA A 322 -2.08 -1.40 2.49
C ALA A 322 -0.65 -1.98 2.48
N GLY A 323 -0.38 -3.00 3.30
CA GLY A 323 1.00 -3.33 3.71
C GLY A 323 1.54 -4.70 3.31
N ALA A 324 1.08 -5.32 2.23
CA ALA A 324 1.70 -6.54 1.73
C ALA A 324 1.43 -6.65 0.24
N LEU A 325 2.50 -6.58 -0.55
CA LEU A 325 2.41 -6.00 -1.89
C LEU A 325 1.27 -6.55 -2.77
N VAL A 326 0.87 -7.83 -2.67
CA VAL A 326 -0.43 -8.34 -3.21
C VAL A 326 -0.94 -9.60 -2.51
N ALA A 327 -0.17 -10.19 -1.59
CA ALA A 327 -0.56 -11.38 -0.83
C ALA A 327 -1.98 -11.28 -0.22
N GLY A 328 -2.36 -10.10 0.25
CA GLY A 328 -3.66 -9.82 0.88
C GLY A 328 -4.80 -9.75 -0.09
N ALA A 329 -4.53 -9.29 -1.31
CA ALA A 329 -5.53 -9.14 -2.33
C ALA A 329 -5.99 -10.51 -2.86
N ALA A 330 -5.05 -11.43 -3.07
CA ALA A 330 -5.32 -12.82 -3.42
C ALA A 330 -6.14 -13.54 -2.34
N ALA A 331 -5.72 -13.43 -1.07
CA ALA A 331 -6.46 -13.96 0.07
C ALA A 331 -7.85 -13.33 0.16
N ALA A 332 -7.97 -12.00 0.18
CA ALA A 332 -9.25 -11.31 0.28
C ALA A 332 -10.20 -11.64 -0.87
N ALA A 333 -9.71 -11.80 -2.10
CA ALA A 333 -10.51 -12.20 -3.25
C ALA A 333 -10.91 -13.69 -3.20
N TYR A 334 -10.00 -14.60 -2.81
CA TYR A 334 -10.31 -16.02 -2.56
C TYR A 334 -11.36 -16.20 -1.47
N PHE A 335 -11.28 -15.39 -0.43
CA PHE A 335 -12.13 -15.50 0.73
C PHE A 335 -13.44 -14.79 0.52
N ARG A 336 -13.50 -13.62 -0.14
CA ARG A 336 -14.78 -13.14 -0.70
C ARG A 336 -15.45 -14.24 -1.50
N TYR A 337 -14.73 -14.96 -2.36
CA TYR A 337 -15.26 -16.13 -3.08
C TYR A 337 -15.76 -17.27 -2.17
N LYS A 338 -14.98 -17.71 -1.17
CA LYS A 338 -15.42 -18.74 -0.18
C LYS A 338 -16.58 -18.26 0.71
N GLY A 339 -16.77 -16.96 0.87
CA GLY A 339 -17.78 -16.34 1.74
C GLY A 339 -19.07 -16.05 1.00
N LEU A 340 -19.01 -15.80 -0.31
CA LEU A 340 -20.14 -16.04 -1.21
C LEU A 340 -20.61 -17.51 -1.11
N GLY A 341 -19.72 -18.40 -0.64
CA GLY A 341 -19.96 -19.81 -0.40
C GLY A 341 -20.47 -20.17 1.01
N SER A 342 -20.55 -19.21 1.94
CA SER A 342 -20.93 -19.48 3.34
C SER A 342 -21.55 -18.22 3.94
N GLY A 343 -22.87 -18.13 3.92
CA GLY A 343 -23.65 -16.98 4.38
C GLY A 343 -24.93 -17.39 5.10
N SER A 344 -24.81 -17.99 6.29
CA SER A 344 -25.89 -18.39 7.19
C SER A 344 -27.00 -17.34 7.32
N GLY A 345 -28.23 -17.76 7.01
CA GLY A 345 -29.45 -17.08 7.42
C GLY A 345 -29.56 -16.97 8.94
N SER A 346 -30.00 -15.81 9.40
CA SER A 346 -30.71 -15.65 10.67
C SER A 346 -32.17 -15.36 10.34
N GLY A 347 -33.05 -16.22 10.84
CA GLY A 347 -34.48 -16.28 10.52
C GLY A 347 -34.99 -17.70 10.64
#